data_AF-A0A535QLP3-F1
#
_entry.id   AF-A0A535QLP3-F1
#
_cell.length_a   1.000
_cell.length_b   1.000
_cell.length_c   1.000
_cell.angle_alpha   90.00
_cell.angle_beta   90.00
_cell.angle_gamma   90.00
#
_symmetry.space_group_name_H-M   'P 1'
#
loop_
_entity.id
_entity.type
_entity.pdbx_description
1 polymer ?
#
loop_
_entity_poly.entity_id
_entity_poly.type
_entity_poly.pdbx_seq_one_letter_code
_entity_poly.pdbx_strand_id
1 'polypeptide(L)'
;MKAQLLLVRDGLENAAPSMARVLRDAGVNVRTVSAAELAEAAPADVVLLAIPAIDPVATCWALHRLGYRWVIAASASPSSQECITMLNAGADYYLDAWLSAAELVARVRVVLRFSAWLEDPIRTPLYKDVLTNSSSI
;
A
#
# COMPACT_ATOMS: atom_id res chain seq x y z
N MET A 1 -7.81 4.14 -14.57
CA MET A 1 -7.85 2.66 -14.71
C MET A 1 -8.24 2.08 -13.36
N LYS A 2 -8.57 0.78 -13.21
CA LYS A 2 -8.84 0.24 -11.86
C LYS A 2 -7.52 -0.05 -11.16
N ALA A 3 -7.26 0.62 -10.04
CA ALA A 3 -6.01 0.51 -9.30
C ALA A 3 -5.62 -0.96 -9.02
N GLN A 4 -4.38 -1.34 -9.32
CA GLN A 4 -3.85 -2.69 -9.11
C GLN A 4 -3.06 -2.77 -7.81
N LEU A 5 -3.31 -3.84 -7.04
CA LEU A 5 -2.51 -4.23 -5.89
C LEU A 5 -1.65 -5.46 -6.25
N LEU A 6 -0.34 -5.34 -6.14
CA LEU A 6 0.58 -6.47 -6.13
C LEU A 6 0.74 -6.99 -4.71
N LEU A 7 0.51 -8.28 -4.51
CA LEU A 7 0.76 -8.97 -3.26
C LEU A 7 1.99 -9.86 -3.42
N VAL A 8 3.06 -9.54 -2.71
CA VAL A 8 4.31 -10.32 -2.73
C VAL A 8 4.19 -11.47 -1.74
N ARG A 9 4.41 -12.70 -2.19
CA ARG A 9 4.23 -13.91 -1.38
C ARG A 9 5.40 -14.20 -0.44
N ASP A 10 6.60 -13.78 -0.77
CA ASP A 10 7.83 -14.01 0.01
C ASP A 10 7.72 -13.35 1.39
N GLY A 11 7.93 -14.14 2.45
CA GLY A 11 7.74 -13.73 3.85
C GLY A 11 6.28 -13.67 4.32
N LEU A 12 5.32 -13.96 3.43
CA LEU A 12 3.88 -14.01 3.71
C LEU A 12 3.26 -15.33 3.22
N GLU A 13 4.04 -16.40 3.09
CA GLU A 13 3.63 -17.63 2.37
C GLU A 13 2.32 -18.22 2.93
N ASN A 14 2.13 -18.14 4.25
CA ASN A 14 0.94 -18.67 4.93
C ASN A 14 -0.26 -17.70 4.91
N ALA A 15 -0.02 -16.39 4.77
CA ALA A 15 -1.06 -15.36 4.83
C ALA A 15 -1.51 -14.91 3.43
N ALA A 16 -0.59 -14.85 2.45
CA ALA A 16 -0.85 -14.31 1.13
C ALA A 16 -2.00 -15.01 0.38
N PRO A 17 -2.19 -16.35 0.43
CA PRO A 17 -3.32 -16.99 -0.24
C PRO A 17 -4.68 -16.53 0.30
N SER A 18 -4.82 -16.41 1.63
CA SER A 18 -6.08 -15.98 2.26
C SER A 18 -6.32 -14.49 2.05
N MET A 19 -5.30 -13.65 2.20
CA MET A 19 -5.37 -12.21 1.93
C MET A 19 -5.80 -11.94 0.49
N ALA A 20 -5.18 -12.62 -0.48
CA ALA A 20 -5.50 -12.45 -1.89
C ALA A 20 -6.95 -12.83 -2.19
N ARG A 21 -7.44 -13.94 -1.60
CA ARG A 21 -8.84 -14.36 -1.74
C ARG A 21 -9.79 -13.32 -1.19
N VAL A 22 -9.61 -12.92 0.07
CA VAL A 22 -10.45 -11.92 0.74
C VAL A 22 -10.52 -10.61 -0.04
N LEU A 23 -9.38 -10.11 -0.52
CA LEU A 23 -9.31 -8.87 -1.26
C LEU A 23 -9.97 -8.97 -2.65
N ARG A 24 -9.79 -10.08 -3.36
CA ARG A 24 -10.46 -10.33 -4.65
C ARG A 24 -11.97 -10.46 -4.50
N ASP A 25 -12.43 -11.20 -3.48
CA ASP A 25 -13.85 -11.34 -3.16
C ASP A 25 -14.49 -9.98 -2.82
N ALA A 26 -13.71 -9.07 -2.23
CA ALA A 26 -14.11 -7.67 -1.98
C ALA A 26 -13.99 -6.73 -3.20
N GLY A 27 -13.62 -7.26 -4.36
CA GLY A 27 -13.54 -6.55 -5.64
C GLY A 27 -12.22 -5.82 -5.90
N VAL A 28 -11.16 -6.05 -5.12
CA VAL A 28 -9.83 -5.47 -5.35
C VAL A 28 -9.11 -6.22 -6.48
N ASN A 29 -8.46 -5.49 -7.38
CA ASN A 29 -7.65 -6.08 -8.46
C ASN A 29 -6.29 -6.53 -7.90
N VAL A 30 -6.20 -7.77 -7.41
CA VAL A 30 -4.99 -8.32 -6.77
C VAL A 30 -4.26 -9.29 -7.69
N ARG A 31 -3.00 -8.99 -7.99
CA ARG A 31 -2.04 -9.93 -8.61
C ARG A 31 -1.03 -10.38 -7.56
N THR A 32 -0.89 -11.69 -7.38
CA THR A 32 0.10 -12.27 -6.45
C THR A 32 1.39 -12.57 -7.21
N VAL A 33 2.54 -12.17 -6.67
CA VAL A 33 3.87 -12.30 -7.30
C VAL A 33 4.91 -12.74 -6.27
N SER A 34 6.09 -13.19 -6.71
CA SER A 34 7.28 -13.30 -5.83
C SER A 34 8.06 -12.00 -5.80
N ALA A 35 9.01 -11.90 -4.87
CA ALA A 35 9.98 -10.82 -4.82
C ALA A 35 10.81 -10.72 -6.12
N ALA A 36 11.16 -11.86 -6.74
CA ALA A 36 11.90 -11.89 -7.99
C ALA A 36 11.10 -11.35 -9.20
N GLU A 37 9.77 -11.46 -9.15
CA GLU A 37 8.86 -11.01 -10.20
C GLU A 37 8.53 -9.50 -10.10
N LEU A 38 8.96 -8.80 -9.04
CA LEU A 38 8.60 -7.39 -8.81
C LEU A 38 9.06 -6.47 -9.94
N ALA A 39 10.33 -6.55 -10.35
CA ALA A 39 10.85 -5.65 -11.37
C ALA A 39 10.06 -5.73 -12.70
N GLU A 40 9.59 -6.93 -13.07
CA GLU A 40 8.81 -7.18 -14.29
C GLU A 40 7.33 -6.82 -14.14
N ALA A 41 6.81 -6.84 -12.90
CA ALA A 41 5.42 -6.52 -12.60
C ALA A 41 5.17 -5.01 -12.43
N ALA A 42 6.22 -4.19 -12.46
CA ALA A 42 6.12 -2.74 -12.37
C ALA A 42 5.64 -2.08 -13.69
N PRO A 43 4.99 -0.91 -13.63
CA PRO A 43 4.54 -0.20 -12.41
C PRO A 43 3.20 -0.76 -11.89
N ALA A 44 2.91 -0.51 -10.61
CA ALA A 44 1.59 -0.77 -10.02
C ALA A 44 1.23 0.30 -8.98
N ASP A 45 -0.06 0.48 -8.69
CA ASP A 45 -0.53 1.47 -7.73
C ASP A 45 -0.11 1.13 -6.30
N VAL A 46 -0.26 -0.14 -5.91
CA VAL A 46 0.03 -0.60 -4.56
C VAL A 46 0.89 -1.86 -4.62
N VAL A 47 1.96 -1.91 -3.84
CA VAL A 47 2.67 -3.15 -3.51
C VAL A 47 2.50 -3.44 -2.02
N LEU A 48 2.04 -4.66 -1.71
CA LEU A 48 1.92 -5.18 -0.35
C LEU A 48 2.92 -6.33 -0.19
N LEU A 49 3.87 -6.19 0.73
CA LEU A 49 4.96 -7.14 0.90
C LEU A 49 5.48 -7.22 2.33
N ALA A 50 6.10 -8.34 2.69
CA ALA A 50 7.03 -8.38 3.81
C ALA A 50 8.36 -7.76 3.38
N ILE A 51 8.76 -6.67 4.01
CA ILE A 51 10.01 -5.97 3.67
C ILE A 51 11.17 -6.68 4.37
N PRO A 52 12.25 -7.05 3.65
CA PRO A 52 13.41 -7.69 4.26
C PRO A 52 14.05 -6.80 5.35
N ALA A 53 14.35 -7.41 6.50
CA ALA A 53 14.94 -6.70 7.64
C ALA A 53 16.38 -6.21 7.41
N ILE A 54 17.10 -6.78 6.43
CA ILE A 54 18.51 -6.47 6.19
C ILE A 54 18.73 -5.03 5.72
N ASP A 55 17.85 -4.51 4.86
CA ASP A 55 17.91 -3.13 4.36
C ASP A 55 16.52 -2.65 3.88
N PRO A 56 15.64 -2.25 4.83
CA PRO A 56 14.30 -1.82 4.50
C PRO A 56 14.30 -0.49 3.73
N VAL A 57 15.29 0.39 3.97
CA VAL A 57 15.41 1.69 3.31
C VAL A 57 15.72 1.51 1.83
N ALA A 58 16.74 0.70 1.49
CA ALA A 58 17.07 0.44 0.10
C ALA A 58 15.94 -0.29 -0.62
N THR A 59 15.22 -1.18 0.08
CA THR A 59 14.05 -1.88 -0.48
C THR A 59 12.94 -0.90 -0.86
N CYS A 60 12.50 -0.04 0.07
CA CYS A 60 11.46 0.96 -0.21
C CYS A 60 11.90 1.91 -1.32
N TRP A 61 13.15 2.38 -1.27
CA TRP A 61 13.69 3.26 -2.31
C TRP A 61 13.68 2.61 -3.70
N ALA A 62 14.07 1.34 -3.80
CA ALA A 62 14.04 0.59 -5.05
C ALA A 62 12.60 0.43 -5.58
N LEU A 63 11.63 0.13 -4.71
CA LEU A 63 10.23 -0.01 -5.10
C LEU A 63 9.66 1.31 -5.66
N HIS A 64 9.88 2.42 -4.98
CA HIS A 64 9.42 3.72 -5.48
C HIS A 64 10.10 4.09 -6.81
N ARG A 65 11.39 3.77 -6.98
CA ARG A 65 12.10 3.97 -8.26
C ARG A 65 11.58 3.12 -9.40
N LEU A 66 11.04 1.93 -9.13
CA LEU A 66 10.38 1.08 -10.11
C LEU A 66 8.99 1.62 -10.51
N GLY A 67 8.47 2.63 -9.81
CA GLY A 67 7.18 3.24 -10.09
C GLY A 67 6.03 2.67 -9.27
N TYR A 68 6.32 1.95 -8.17
CA TYR A 68 5.29 1.61 -7.19
C TYR A 68 4.90 2.85 -6.42
N ARG A 69 3.60 3.19 -6.49
CA ARG A 69 3.09 4.43 -5.92
C ARG A 69 2.92 4.37 -4.41
N TRP A 70 2.40 3.26 -3.90
CA TRP A 70 2.22 3.01 -2.47
C TRP A 70 2.87 1.69 -2.05
N VAL A 71 3.68 1.73 -1.01
CA VAL A 71 4.35 0.58 -0.41
C VAL A 71 3.68 0.28 0.93
N ILE A 72 3.00 -0.88 1.01
CA ILE A 72 2.41 -1.39 2.25
C ILE A 72 3.31 -2.49 2.80
N ALA A 73 3.97 -2.22 3.92
CA ALA A 73 4.68 -3.23 4.68
C ALA A 73 3.67 -4.16 5.40
N ALA A 74 3.96 -5.45 5.42
CA ALA A 74 3.18 -6.42 6.19
C ALA A 74 4.09 -7.31 7.04
N SER A 75 3.59 -7.69 8.22
CA SER A 75 4.27 -8.61 9.13
C SER A 75 3.29 -9.63 9.69
N ALA A 76 3.75 -10.86 9.84
CA ALA A 76 3.01 -11.93 10.50
C ALA A 76 3.09 -11.85 12.04
N SER A 77 4.00 -11.05 12.59
CA SER A 77 4.15 -10.87 14.04
C SER A 77 4.60 -9.45 14.35
N PRO A 78 3.68 -8.48 14.19
CA PRO A 78 4.04 -7.07 14.26
C PRO A 78 4.48 -6.66 15.67
N SER A 79 5.57 -5.90 15.76
CA SER A 79 5.91 -5.12 16.96
C SER A 79 5.85 -3.62 16.66
N SER A 80 5.65 -2.80 17.69
CA SER A 80 5.71 -1.34 17.53
C SER A 80 7.04 -0.88 16.95
N GLN A 81 8.15 -1.53 17.35
CA GLN A 81 9.48 -1.20 16.85
C GLN A 81 9.62 -1.54 15.37
N GLU A 82 9.14 -2.70 14.94
CA GLU A 82 9.16 -3.10 13.53
C GLU A 82 8.33 -2.14 12.67
N CYS A 83 7.12 -1.81 13.13
CA CYS A 83 6.25 -0.84 12.45
C CYS A 83 6.93 0.52 12.28
N ILE A 84 7.52 1.07 13.35
CA ILE A 84 8.27 2.34 13.30
C ILE A 84 9.44 2.25 12.31
N THR A 85 10.21 1.15 12.34
CA THR A 85 11.33 0.94 11.42
C THR A 85 10.87 0.95 9.97
N MET A 86 9.80 0.21 9.63
CA MET A 86 9.31 0.11 8.25
C MET A 86 8.74 1.44 7.74
N LEU A 87 7.96 2.14 8.58
CA LEU A 87 7.41 3.44 8.22
C LEU A 87 8.52 4.48 8.04
N ASN A 88 9.52 4.53 8.93
CA ASN A 88 10.67 5.43 8.78
C ASN A 88 11.54 5.08 7.57
N ALA A 89 11.56 3.81 7.15
CA ALA A 89 12.28 3.38 5.96
C ALA A 89 11.60 3.80 4.65
N GLY A 90 10.35 4.28 4.71
CA GLY A 90 9.61 4.75 3.54
C GLY A 90 8.44 3.86 3.13
N ALA A 91 8.03 2.89 3.95
CA ALA A 91 6.71 2.27 3.74
C ALA A 91 5.61 3.31 4.02
N ASP A 92 4.65 3.44 3.13
CA ASP A 92 3.54 4.39 3.28
C ASP A 92 2.48 3.91 4.27
N TYR A 93 2.40 2.59 4.46
CA TYR A 93 1.46 1.96 5.37
C TYR A 93 1.99 0.63 5.92
N TYR A 94 1.38 0.17 7.00
CA TYR A 94 1.75 -1.06 7.68
C TYR A 94 0.51 -1.91 8.01
N LEU A 95 0.61 -3.23 7.83
CA LEU A 95 -0.45 -4.20 8.10
C LEU A 95 0.05 -5.41 8.89
N ASP A 96 -0.79 -5.88 9.82
CA ASP A 96 -0.70 -7.23 10.33
C ASP A 96 -1.24 -8.20 9.24
N ALA A 97 -0.52 -9.29 8.97
CA ALA A 97 -0.92 -10.28 7.98
C ALA A 97 -2.14 -11.11 8.42
N TRP A 98 -2.49 -11.11 9.72
CA TRP A 98 -3.56 -11.90 10.33
C TRP A 98 -4.78 -11.07 10.73
N LEU A 99 -4.95 -9.90 10.10
CA LEU A 99 -6.16 -9.11 10.26
C LEU A 99 -7.42 -9.92 9.91
N SER A 100 -8.53 -9.57 10.56
CA SER A 100 -9.83 -10.06 10.13
C SER A 100 -10.10 -9.68 8.67
N ALA A 101 -10.89 -10.49 7.96
CA ALA A 101 -11.17 -10.23 6.55
C ALA A 101 -11.76 -8.82 6.30
N ALA A 102 -12.68 -8.39 7.17
CA ALA A 102 -13.29 -7.07 7.08
C ALA A 102 -12.27 -5.95 7.30
N GLU A 103 -11.35 -6.12 8.25
CA GLU A 103 -10.33 -5.11 8.55
C GLU A 103 -9.27 -5.02 7.45
N LEU A 104 -8.80 -6.16 6.92
CA LEU A 104 -7.89 -6.18 5.77
C LEU A 104 -8.46 -5.38 4.59
N VAL A 105 -9.72 -5.65 4.24
CA VAL A 105 -10.41 -4.94 3.15
C VAL A 105 -10.52 -3.44 3.46
N ALA A 106 -10.94 -3.09 4.68
CA ALA A 106 -11.10 -1.70 5.09
C ALA A 106 -9.78 -0.92 4.97
N ARG A 107 -8.67 -1.49 5.46
CA ARG A 107 -7.36 -0.84 5.44
C ARG A 107 -6.77 -0.75 4.04
N VAL A 108 -6.86 -1.79 3.21
CA VAL A 108 -6.43 -1.71 1.80
C VAL A 108 -7.22 -0.64 1.05
N ARG A 109 -8.53 -0.51 1.32
CA ARG A 109 -9.35 0.57 0.73
C ARG A 109 -8.90 1.97 1.15
N VAL A 110 -8.25 2.15 2.31
CA VAL A 110 -7.65 3.45 2.67
C VAL A 110 -6.58 3.84 1.65
N VAL A 111 -5.64 2.93 1.36
CA VAL A 111 -4.52 3.19 0.44
C VAL A 111 -5.00 3.38 -1.00
N LEU A 112 -5.98 2.58 -1.44
CA LEU A 112 -6.57 2.72 -2.78
C LEU A 112 -7.29 4.06 -2.98
N ARG A 113 -7.88 4.65 -1.92
CA ARG A 113 -8.45 6.01 -2.01
C ARG A 113 -7.39 7.07 -2.27
N PHE A 114 -6.22 6.95 -1.64
CA PHE A 114 -5.11 7.87 -1.90
C PHE A 114 -4.57 7.76 -3.34
N SER A 115 -4.54 6.54 -3.89
CA SER A 115 -4.19 6.33 -5.31
C SER A 115 -5.15 7.06 -6.25
N ALA A 116 -6.46 6.96 -5.99
CA ALA A 116 -7.49 7.60 -6.80
C ALA A 116 -7.43 9.14 -6.74
N TRP A 117 -7.10 9.72 -5.58
CA TRP A 117 -7.00 11.18 -5.45
C TRP A 117 -5.91 11.80 -6.30
N LEU A 118 -4.83 11.06 -6.53
CA LEU A 118 -3.71 11.57 -7.31
C LEU A 118 -3.84 11.30 -8.82
N GLU A 119 -4.86 10.55 -9.25
CA GLU A 119 -5.25 10.44 -10.67
C GLU A 119 -6.20 11.58 -11.11
N ASP A 120 -6.72 12.38 -10.17
CA ASP A 120 -7.67 13.46 -10.43
C ASP A 120 -7.01 14.85 -10.18
N PRO A 121 -6.38 15.47 -11.19
CA PRO A 121 -5.72 16.77 -11.03
C PRO A 121 -6.68 17.93 -10.69
N ILE A 122 -8.00 17.74 -10.78
CA ILE A 122 -9.01 18.79 -10.53
C ILE A 122 -9.45 18.83 -9.06
N ARG A 123 -9.12 17.81 -8.25
CA ARG A 123 -9.55 17.69 -6.85
C ARG A 123 -8.53 18.08 -5.79
N THR A 124 -7.44 18.75 -6.16
CA THR A 124 -6.66 19.47 -5.15
C THR A 124 -7.47 20.70 -4.78
N PRO A 125 -8.08 20.80 -3.59
CA PRO A 125 -8.61 22.09 -3.18
C PRO A 125 -7.37 22.97 -3.07
N LEU A 126 -7.23 23.93 -3.97
CA LEU A 126 -6.29 25.01 -3.75
C LEU A 126 -6.72 25.59 -2.41
N TYR A 127 -5.88 25.43 -1.39
CA TYR A 127 -6.08 25.96 -0.03
C TYR A 127 -6.52 27.44 -0.03
N LYS A 128 -6.29 28.16 -1.13
CA LYS A 128 -6.75 29.53 -1.39
C LYS A 128 -8.28 29.71 -1.44
N ASP A 129 -9.05 28.70 -1.83
CA ASP A 129 -10.51 28.84 -2.00
C ASP A 129 -11.30 28.70 -0.68
N VAL A 130 -10.66 28.19 0.38
CA VAL A 130 -11.28 28.04 1.70
C VAL A 130 -11.23 29.35 2.51
N LEU A 131 -10.27 30.24 2.21
CA LEU A 131 -10.07 31.48 2.96
C LEU A 131 -10.78 32.70 2.34
N THR A 132 -11.20 32.63 1.08
CA THR A 132 -11.89 33.73 0.40
C THR A 132 -13.40 33.79 0.66
N ASN A 133 -13.99 32.76 1.25
CA ASN A 133 -15.42 32.72 1.58
C ASN A 133 -15.74 33.07 3.05
N SER A 134 -14.78 33.59 3.82
CA SER A 134 -15.00 34.01 5.22
C SER A 134 -15.14 35.53 5.41
N SER A 135 -15.29 36.31 4.34
CA SER A 135 -15.46 37.77 4.41
C SER A 135 -16.75 38.21 3.73
N SER A 136 -17.89 37.77 4.24
CA SER A 136 -19.21 38.38 4.02
C SER A 136 -20.19 37.86 5.08
N ILE A 137 -20.11 38.39 6.29
CA ILE A 137 -21.22 38.54 7.24
C ILE A 137 -21.07 39.91 7.88
#